data_AF-A0A0F3IEU8-F1
#
_entry.id   AF-A0A0F3IEU8-F1
#
_cell.length_a   1.000
_cell.length_b   1.000
_cell.length_c   1.000
_cell.angle_alpha   90.00
_cell.angle_beta   90.00
_cell.angle_gamma   90.00
#
_symmetry.space_group_name_H-M   'P 1'
#
loop_
_entity.id
_entity.type
_entity.pdbx_description
1 polymer ?
#
loop_
_entity_poly.entity_id
_entity_poly.type
_entity_poly.pdbx_seq_one_letter_code
_entity_poly.pdbx_strand_id
1 'polypeptide(L)'
;MQSAQWKNNALVISGSLAFKSGLTATQKSAALAKLNLNITSAKGVVVTTPKKIAPSASGSWSKSIALSASEVPCWVIVEFEGLKTKRQVSQAPLASCVK
;
A
#
# COMPACT_ATOMS: atom_id res chain seq x y z
N MET A 1 1.23 3.29 -7.16
CA MET A 1 1.97 2.25 -6.39
C MET A 1 3.08 1.72 -7.26
N GLN A 2 4.26 1.47 -6.68
CA GLN A 2 5.45 1.03 -7.41
C GLN A 2 5.79 -0.43 -7.17
N SER A 3 5.51 -0.99 -5.99
CA SER A 3 5.70 -2.42 -5.72
C SER A 3 4.64 -3.03 -4.81
N ALA A 4 4.43 -4.33 -4.96
CA ALA A 4 3.62 -5.18 -4.09
C ALA A 4 4.22 -6.60 -4.12
N GLN A 5 4.67 -7.11 -2.98
CA GLN A 5 5.40 -8.38 -2.89
C GLN A 5 5.05 -9.11 -1.59
N TRP A 6 4.91 -10.43 -1.67
CA TRP A 6 4.85 -11.30 -0.51
C TRP A 6 6.24 -11.82 -0.14
N LYS A 7 6.70 -11.55 1.08
CA LYS A 7 8.00 -12.05 1.58
C LYS A 7 7.99 -12.12 3.11
N ASN A 8 8.60 -13.17 3.67
CA ASN A 8 8.80 -13.32 5.13
C ASN A 8 7.49 -13.16 5.94
N ASN A 9 6.41 -13.81 5.48
CA ASN A 9 5.10 -13.70 6.09
C ASN A 9 4.53 -12.26 6.16
N ALA A 10 4.96 -11.39 5.25
CA ALA A 10 4.43 -10.04 5.12
C ALA A 10 4.21 -9.60 3.67
N LEU A 11 3.09 -8.90 3.43
CA LEU A 11 2.81 -8.18 2.21
C LEU A 11 3.50 -6.83 2.31
N VAL A 12 4.53 -6.65 1.47
CA VAL A 12 5.30 -5.42 1.36
C VAL A 12 4.81 -4.65 0.14
N ILE A 13 4.25 -3.47 0.37
CA ILE A 13 3.80 -2.54 -0.66
C ILE A 13 4.60 -1.24 -0.58
N SER A 14 4.93 -0.67 -1.73
CA SER A 14 5.64 0.61 -1.79
C SER A 14 5.13 1.49 -2.92
N GLY A 15 5.39 2.78 -2.80
CA GLY A 15 5.06 3.75 -3.82
C GLY A 15 5.74 5.08 -3.60
N SER A 16 5.45 6.00 -4.51
CA SER A 16 5.87 7.39 -4.43
C SER A 16 4.66 8.31 -4.49
N LEU A 17 4.74 9.43 -3.79
CA LEU A 17 3.80 10.53 -3.88
C LEU A 17 4.53 11.73 -4.49
N ALA A 18 3.88 12.39 -5.43
CA ALA A 18 4.34 13.67 -5.94
C ALA A 18 3.78 14.78 -5.06
N PHE A 19 4.65 15.62 -4.50
CA PHE A 19 4.25 16.83 -3.80
C PHE A 19 4.45 18.04 -4.71
N LYS A 20 3.58 19.04 -4.56
CA LYS A 20 3.82 20.35 -5.16
C LYS A 20 5.17 20.91 -4.66
N SER A 21 5.92 21.53 -5.55
CA SER A 21 7.18 22.20 -5.22
C SER A 21 6.96 23.28 -4.15
N GLY A 22 7.93 23.45 -3.26
CA GLY A 22 7.89 24.47 -2.20
C GLY A 22 7.20 24.05 -0.89
N LEU A 23 6.63 22.83 -0.81
CA LEU A 23 6.12 22.31 0.46
C LEU A 23 7.24 21.87 1.40
N THR A 24 7.17 22.31 2.66
CA THR A 24 8.10 21.89 3.72
C THR A 24 7.85 20.44 4.14
N ALA A 25 8.84 19.80 4.76
CA ALA A 25 8.68 18.45 5.31
C ALA A 25 7.51 18.36 6.32
N THR A 26 7.32 19.38 7.14
CA THR A 26 6.22 19.48 8.11
C THR A 26 4.86 19.56 7.42
N GLN A 27 4.72 20.38 6.37
CA GLN A 27 3.47 20.47 5.61
C GLN A 27 3.12 19.16 4.90
N LYS A 28 4.13 18.49 4.33
CA LYS A 28 3.97 17.16 3.74
C LYS A 28 3.48 16.16 4.79
N SER A 29 4.17 16.08 5.93
CA SER A 29 3.79 15.18 7.04
C SER A 29 2.38 15.45 7.55
N ALA A 30 2.02 16.72 7.75
CA ALA A 30 0.69 17.12 8.23
C ALA A 30 -0.43 16.79 7.24
N ALA A 31 -0.19 16.97 5.93
CA ALA A 31 -1.13 16.57 4.89
C ALA A 31 -1.37 15.06 4.93
N LEU A 32 -0.30 14.27 5.05
CA LEU A 32 -0.34 12.81 5.01
C LEU A 32 -0.91 12.19 6.29
N ALA A 33 -0.76 12.85 7.43
CA ALA A 33 -1.27 12.37 8.72
C ALA A 33 -2.80 12.23 8.78
N LYS A 34 -3.51 12.94 7.88
CA LYS A 34 -4.97 12.89 7.72
C LYS A 34 -5.42 11.78 6.78
N LEU A 35 -4.49 11.16 6.05
CA LEU A 35 -4.80 10.29 4.94
C LEU A 35 -4.56 8.84 5.30
N ASN A 36 -5.52 8.00 4.94
CA ASN A 36 -5.44 6.56 5.17
C ASN A 36 -5.29 5.84 3.83
N LEU A 37 -4.41 4.85 3.85
CA LEU A 37 -4.22 3.91 2.77
C LEU A 37 -5.20 2.75 2.97
N ASN A 38 -6.20 2.66 2.10
CA ASN A 38 -7.09 1.50 2.06
C ASN A 38 -6.47 0.45 1.16
N ILE A 39 -6.48 -0.80 1.62
CA ILE A 39 -5.81 -1.91 0.96
C ILE A 39 -6.81 -3.04 0.81
N THR A 40 -7.15 -3.37 -0.43
CA THR A 40 -8.14 -4.39 -0.76
C THR A 40 -7.61 -5.38 -1.79
N SER A 41 -8.20 -6.57 -1.86
CA SER A 41 -7.99 -7.50 -2.98
C SER A 41 -8.66 -6.96 -4.25
N ALA A 42 -8.43 -7.59 -5.40
CA ALA A 42 -9.10 -7.21 -6.64
C ALA A 42 -10.65 -7.39 -6.60
N LYS A 43 -11.18 -8.21 -5.69
CA LYS A 43 -12.62 -8.34 -5.43
C LYS A 43 -13.16 -7.40 -4.34
N GLY A 44 -12.32 -6.51 -3.80
CA GLY A 44 -12.72 -5.57 -2.76
C GLY A 44 -12.69 -6.14 -1.34
N VAL A 45 -12.10 -7.32 -1.12
CA VAL A 45 -11.91 -7.87 0.23
C VAL A 45 -10.88 -7.02 0.95
N VAL A 46 -11.20 -6.54 2.15
CA VAL A 46 -10.28 -5.73 2.96
C VAL A 46 -9.10 -6.60 3.41
N VAL A 47 -7.88 -6.21 3.02
CA VAL A 47 -6.65 -6.94 3.37
C VAL A 47 -6.17 -6.56 4.77
N THR A 48 -6.35 -5.31 5.16
CA THR A 48 -5.99 -4.83 6.50
C THR A 48 -6.76 -3.57 6.86
N THR A 49 -6.74 -3.21 8.14
CA THR A 49 -7.26 -1.91 8.59
C THR A 49 -6.53 -0.78 7.88
N PRO A 50 -7.23 0.32 7.54
CA PRO A 50 -6.62 1.45 6.85
C PRO A 50 -5.32 1.90 7.52
N LYS A 51 -4.25 2.06 6.73
CA LYS A 51 -2.91 2.36 7.26
C LYS A 51 -2.52 3.79 6.94
N LYS A 52 -2.03 4.53 7.93
CA LYS A 52 -1.35 5.80 7.66
C LYS A 52 -0.01 5.54 6.99
N ILE A 53 0.26 6.19 5.87
CA ILE A 53 1.59 6.19 5.26
C ILE A 53 2.42 7.35 5.82
N ALA A 54 3.73 7.12 5.99
CA ALA A 54 4.70 8.14 6.36
C ALA A 54 5.77 8.22 5.26
N PRO A 55 5.51 8.99 4.19
CA PRO A 55 6.45 9.15 3.09
C PRO A 55 7.70 9.92 3.51
N SER A 56 8.83 9.59 2.89
CA SER A 56 10.07 10.34 3.01
C SER A 56 9.94 11.76 2.44
N ALA A 57 10.98 12.58 2.59
CA ALA A 57 11.03 13.92 1.99
C ALA A 57 10.88 13.91 0.46
N SER A 58 11.33 12.83 -0.20
CA SER A 58 11.18 12.56 -1.64
C SER A 58 9.83 11.94 -2.02
N GLY A 59 8.96 11.66 -1.04
CA GLY A 59 7.64 11.09 -1.23
C GLY A 59 7.58 9.60 -1.41
N SER A 60 8.71 8.90 -1.24
CA SER A 60 8.73 7.44 -1.22
C SER A 60 8.13 6.91 0.08
N TRP A 61 7.32 5.86 0.02
CA TRP A 61 6.74 5.19 1.18
C TRP A 61 6.77 3.68 1.00
N SER A 62 6.78 2.97 2.13
CA SER A 62 6.69 1.51 2.18
C SER A 62 5.86 1.07 3.38
N LYS A 63 5.10 -0.02 3.22
CA LYS A 63 4.34 -0.68 4.29
C LYS A 63 4.53 -2.18 4.23
N SER A 64 4.77 -2.75 5.39
CA SER A 64 4.82 -4.19 5.62
C SER A 64 3.58 -4.58 6.43
N ILE A 65 2.83 -5.55 5.95
CA ILE A 65 1.57 -6.02 6.55
C ILE A 65 1.74 -7.50 6.78
N ALA A 66 1.80 -7.93 8.05
CA ALA A 66 1.80 -9.34 8.38
C ALA A 66 0.50 -9.97 7.92
N LEU A 67 0.60 -11.05 7.16
CA LEU A 67 -0.53 -11.88 6.73
C LEU A 67 -0.15 -13.36 6.96
N SER A 68 -1.13 -14.25 6.91
CA SER A 68 -0.88 -15.67 6.66
C SER A 68 -0.92 -15.95 5.15
N ALA A 69 -0.36 -17.08 4.72
CA ALA A 69 -0.34 -17.46 3.30
C ALA A 69 -1.74 -17.52 2.65
N SER A 70 -2.78 -17.85 3.43
CA SER A 70 -4.19 -17.89 3.00
C SER A 70 -4.84 -16.51 2.83
N GLU A 71 -4.27 -15.47 3.43
CA GLU A 71 -4.79 -14.10 3.38
C GLU A 71 -4.10 -13.26 2.30
N VAL A 72 -3.02 -13.76 1.71
CA VAL A 72 -2.25 -13.03 0.69
C VAL A 72 -3.10 -12.82 -0.56
N PRO A 73 -3.37 -11.58 -0.98
CA PRO A 73 -4.10 -11.35 -2.20
C PRO A 73 -3.21 -11.57 -3.43
N CYS A 74 -3.76 -12.10 -4.52
CA CYS A 74 -3.04 -12.21 -5.79
C CYS A 74 -2.79 -10.82 -6.40
N TRP A 75 -3.75 -9.91 -6.16
CA TRP A 75 -3.76 -8.54 -6.62
C TRP A 75 -4.17 -7.64 -5.48
N VAL A 76 -3.43 -6.56 -5.29
CA VAL A 76 -3.78 -5.55 -4.29
C VAL A 76 -4.21 -4.27 -5.00
N ILE A 77 -5.29 -3.69 -4.50
CA ILE A 77 -5.74 -2.34 -4.83
C ILE A 77 -5.43 -1.48 -3.62
N VAL A 78 -4.74 -0.39 -3.89
CA VAL A 78 -4.42 0.63 -2.92
C VAL A 78 -5.19 1.89 -3.29
N GLU A 79 -5.91 2.44 -2.34
CA GLU A 79 -6.66 3.69 -2.49
C GLU A 79 -6.13 4.75 -1.53
N PHE A 80 -5.97 5.96 -2.05
CA PHE A 80 -5.52 7.13 -1.32
C PHE A 80 -6.19 8.37 -1.90
N GLU A 81 -6.97 9.11 -1.10
CA GLU A 81 -7.72 10.30 -1.57
C GLU A 81 -8.60 10.04 -2.81
N GLY A 82 -9.27 8.88 -2.85
CA GLY A 82 -10.07 8.44 -4.01
C GLY A 82 -9.26 7.96 -5.22
N LEU A 83 -7.93 8.17 -5.23
CA LEU A 83 -7.05 7.64 -6.27
C LEU A 83 -6.74 6.17 -6.01
N LYS A 84 -7.07 5.32 -6.98
CA LYS A 84 -6.89 3.87 -6.91
C LYS A 84 -5.75 3.43 -7.81
N THR A 85 -4.95 2.50 -7.32
CA THR A 85 -3.88 1.85 -8.09
C THR A 85 -3.90 0.36 -7.79
N LYS A 86 -3.86 -0.46 -8.85
CA LYS A 86 -3.89 -1.92 -8.77
C LYS A 86 -2.53 -2.48 -9.13
N ARG A 87 -2.07 -3.51 -8.42
CA ARG A 87 -0.83 -4.22 -8.77
C ARG A 87 -0.90 -5.68 -8.38
N GLN A 88 -0.26 -6.52 -9.18
CA GLN A 88 -0.09 -7.93 -8.87
C GLN A 88 0.91 -8.06 -7.72
N VAL A 89 0.60 -8.94 -6.76
CA VAL A 89 1.51 -9.26 -5.66
C VAL A 89 2.51 -10.29 -6.15
N SER A 90 3.77 -9.89 -6.29
CA SER A 90 4.83 -10.83 -6.64
C SER A 90 5.06 -11.82 -5.50
N GLN A 91 5.40 -13.06 -5.86
CA GLN A 91 5.63 -14.17 -4.92
C GLN A 91 4.43 -14.54 -4.03
N ALA A 92 3.21 -14.10 -4.40
CA ALA A 92 2.01 -14.62 -3.77
C ALA A 92 1.84 -16.12 -4.07
N PRO A 93 1.30 -16.93 -3.14
CA PRO A 93 1.06 -18.35 -3.39
C PRO A 93 -0.08 -18.51 -4.41
N LEU A 94 0.27 -18.75 -5.68
CA LEU A 94 -0.67 -18.70 -6.82
C LEU A 94 -1.89 -19.62 -6.66
N ALA A 95 -1.73 -20.76 -6.00
CA ALA A 95 -2.80 -21.73 -5.80
C ALA A 95 -3.81 -21.31 -4.70
N SER A 96 -3.39 -20.46 -3.76
CA SER A 96 -4.18 -20.16 -2.55
C SER A 96 -4.38 -18.66 -2.30
N CYS A 97 -3.86 -17.78 -3.15
CA CYS A 97 -3.98 -16.34 -2.96
C CYS A 97 -5.43 -15.87 -3.16
N VAL A 98 -5.81 -14.85 -2.40
CA VAL A 98 -7.16 -14.26 -2.44
C VAL A 98 -7.34 -13.51 -3.77
N LYS A 99 -8.34 -13.92 -4.55
CA LYS A 99 -8.68 -13.31 -5.85
C LYS A 99 -9.49 -12.04 -5.69
#